data_AF-A0A933UH92-F1
#
_entry.id   AF-A0A933UH92-F1
#
_cell.length_a   1.000
_cell.length_b   1.000
_cell.length_c   1.000
_cell.angle_alpha   90.00
_cell.angle_beta   90.00
_cell.angle_gamma   90.00
#
_symmetry.space_group_name_H-M   'P 1'
#
loop_
_entity.id
_entity.type
_entity.pdbx_description
1 polymer ?
#
loop_
_entity_poly.entity_id
_entity_poly.type
_entity_poly.pdbx_seq_one_letter_code
_entity_poly.pdbx_strand_id
1 'polypeptide(L)'
;MEMSPQTVRSTGFKVVKKGYDPAEVDAFKEQVASAVEFAQNQATAMEARARAAVAKLQEVSQQVASGATHAPSASPGGDAEVISRTLLLAQRTADATVADARVEAESLLANARDEAGRVLDSARTMAAKAVDDARYEARRAVDDERVKAENEVQALLARRDFLLADVDHLEQYLQAQRERLRDAAVQIHELVERVPGGLGDMRRPLLSASADPLPASMSALPPDQAPTGEIAVPSGASSVDDLPPPPRVSFAEAPTGEIPRPDTPAPAAISALAMSADPDAQDHVWRMLDEEVAQRGLDNTGEIPRPAEAVEPNPFHIDDEEVQ
;
A
#
# COMPACT_ATOMS: atom_id res chain seq x y z
N MET A 1 -12.95 -30.56 19.94
CA MET A 1 -13.57 -29.27 20.31
C MET A 1 -14.48 -28.88 19.16
N GLU A 2 -15.79 -29.12 19.28
CA GLU A 2 -16.71 -28.92 18.16
C GLU A 2 -17.16 -27.46 18.12
N MET A 3 -16.62 -26.71 17.16
CA MET A 3 -17.06 -25.35 16.87
C MET A 3 -18.37 -25.44 16.07
N SER A 4 -19.50 -25.09 16.68
CA SER A 4 -20.78 -25.02 15.95
C SER A 4 -20.85 -23.72 15.13
N PRO A 5 -21.54 -23.72 13.97
CA PRO A 5 -21.73 -22.51 13.17
C PRO A 5 -22.36 -21.35 13.95
N GLN A 6 -23.29 -21.67 14.87
CA GLN A 6 -23.91 -20.66 15.73
C GLN A 6 -22.94 -20.06 16.75
N THR A 7 -22.00 -20.87 17.25
CA THR A 7 -20.91 -20.38 18.13
C THR A 7 -20.02 -19.38 17.41
N VAL A 8 -19.68 -19.63 16.13
CA VAL A 8 -18.88 -18.69 15.32
C VAL A 8 -19.62 -17.36 15.12
N ARG A 9 -20.90 -17.39 14.75
CA ARG A 9 -21.72 -16.17 14.56
C ARG A 9 -21.85 -15.34 15.84
N SER A 10 -22.03 -16.00 16.99
CA SER A 10 -22.27 -15.35 18.29
C SER A 10 -21.00 -14.92 19.05
N THR A 11 -19.81 -15.27 18.58
CA THR A 11 -18.56 -14.84 19.23
C THR A 11 -18.36 -13.32 19.14
N GLY A 12 -18.12 -12.67 20.28
CA GLY A 12 -17.84 -11.23 20.36
C GLY A 12 -16.37 -10.95 20.66
N PHE A 13 -15.77 -9.99 19.94
CA PHE A 13 -14.39 -9.55 20.17
C PHE A 13 -14.36 -8.18 20.86
N LYS A 14 -13.32 -7.93 21.67
CA LYS A 14 -13.11 -6.61 22.30
C LYS A 14 -12.54 -5.63 21.27
N VAL A 15 -13.10 -4.42 21.20
CA VAL A 15 -12.61 -3.36 20.31
C VAL A 15 -11.45 -2.61 20.98
N VAL A 16 -10.31 -2.49 20.30
CA VAL A 16 -9.11 -1.82 20.77
C VAL A 16 -8.76 -0.66 19.83
N LYS A 17 -8.16 0.42 20.36
CA LYS A 17 -7.84 1.67 19.62
C LYS A 17 -7.00 1.46 18.34
N LYS A 18 -6.28 0.34 18.24
CA LYS A 18 -5.63 -0.12 17.02
C LYS A 18 -5.94 -1.62 16.89
N GLY A 19 -6.69 -1.99 15.87
CA GLY A 19 -7.20 -3.35 15.68
C GLY A 19 -7.81 -3.52 14.29
N TYR A 20 -8.25 -4.73 13.99
CA TYR A 20 -8.96 -5.07 12.75
C TYR A 20 -10.31 -4.35 12.67
N ASP A 21 -10.76 -4.07 11.45
CA ASP A 21 -12.07 -3.45 11.20
C ASP A 21 -13.19 -4.39 11.65
N PRO A 22 -14.08 -3.98 12.57
CA PRO A 22 -15.19 -4.82 13.02
C PRO A 22 -16.09 -5.31 11.86
N ALA A 23 -16.29 -4.50 10.81
CA ALA A 23 -17.13 -4.89 9.68
C ALA A 23 -16.52 -6.04 8.87
N GLU A 24 -15.20 -6.03 8.67
CA GLU A 24 -14.46 -7.08 7.98
C GLU A 24 -14.44 -8.38 8.80
N VAL A 25 -14.27 -8.25 10.13
CA VAL A 25 -14.33 -9.40 11.05
C VAL A 25 -15.71 -10.05 11.05
N ASP A 26 -16.80 -9.28 11.02
CA ASP A 26 -18.15 -9.83 10.95
C ASP A 26 -18.44 -10.51 9.61
N ALA A 27 -17.96 -9.96 8.49
CA ALA A 27 -18.04 -10.61 7.18
C ALA A 27 -17.27 -11.94 7.16
N PHE A 28 -16.07 -11.96 7.75
CA PHE A 28 -15.27 -13.19 7.88
C PHE A 28 -15.95 -14.24 8.77
N LYS A 29 -16.56 -13.83 9.89
CA LYS A 29 -17.33 -14.73 10.76
C LYS A 29 -18.49 -15.39 10.01
N GLU A 30 -19.21 -14.66 9.17
CA GLU A 30 -20.29 -15.23 8.35
C GLU A 30 -19.73 -16.21 7.31
N GLN A 31 -18.61 -15.86 6.67
CA GLN A 31 -17.95 -16.75 5.72
C GLN A 31 -17.50 -18.06 6.40
N VAL A 32 -16.85 -17.98 7.56
CA VAL A 32 -16.43 -19.16 8.33
C VAL A 32 -17.64 -19.98 8.80
N ALA A 33 -18.70 -19.33 9.29
CA ALA A 33 -19.92 -20.03 9.68
C ALA A 33 -20.55 -20.80 8.50
N SER A 34 -20.63 -20.19 7.32
CA SER A 34 -21.14 -20.85 6.11
C SER A 34 -20.26 -22.03 5.66
N ALA A 35 -18.94 -21.91 5.78
CA ALA A 35 -18.00 -22.98 5.44
C ALA A 35 -18.13 -24.17 6.41
N VAL A 36 -18.32 -23.90 7.70
CA VAL A 36 -18.55 -24.95 8.72
C VAL A 36 -19.90 -25.63 8.49
N GLU A 37 -20.97 -24.88 8.17
CA GLU A 37 -22.28 -25.46 7.80
C GLU A 37 -22.16 -26.36 6.57
N PHE A 38 -21.45 -25.90 5.54
CA PHE A 38 -21.20 -26.70 4.34
C PHE A 38 -20.43 -27.99 4.66
N ALA A 39 -19.35 -27.90 5.44
CA ALA A 39 -18.54 -29.05 5.83
C ALA A 39 -19.34 -30.06 6.67
N GLN A 40 -20.17 -29.59 7.61
CA GLN A 40 -21.05 -30.46 8.40
C GLN A 40 -22.07 -31.17 7.54
N ASN A 41 -22.74 -30.46 6.62
CA ASN A 41 -23.68 -31.05 5.67
C ASN A 41 -23.00 -32.09 4.77
N GLN A 42 -21.77 -31.82 4.34
CA GLN A 42 -20.98 -32.77 3.56
C GLN A 42 -20.63 -34.03 4.36
N ALA A 43 -20.21 -33.88 5.62
CA ALA A 43 -19.91 -35.00 6.50
C ALA A 43 -21.13 -35.88 6.76
N THR A 44 -22.30 -35.28 7.05
CA THR A 44 -23.56 -36.02 7.22
C THR A 44 -23.97 -36.75 5.94
N ALA A 45 -23.79 -36.11 4.77
CA ALA A 45 -24.08 -36.74 3.48
C ALA A 45 -23.12 -37.91 3.18
N MET A 46 -21.83 -37.79 3.52
CA MET A 46 -20.86 -38.88 3.38
C MET A 46 -21.18 -40.04 4.33
N GLU A 47 -21.54 -39.76 5.58
CA GLU A 47 -21.92 -40.79 6.55
C GLU A 47 -23.20 -41.53 6.10
N ALA A 48 -24.21 -40.81 5.62
CA ALA A 48 -25.42 -41.42 5.08
C ALA A 48 -25.12 -42.33 3.87
N ARG A 49 -24.23 -41.91 2.97
CA ARG A 49 -23.77 -42.74 1.84
C ARG A 49 -22.99 -43.96 2.30
N ALA A 50 -22.11 -43.81 3.28
CA ALA A 50 -21.34 -44.92 3.83
C ALA A 50 -22.26 -45.96 4.48
N ARG A 51 -23.26 -45.54 5.27
CA ARG A 51 -24.26 -46.44 5.86
C ARG A 51 -25.09 -47.15 4.79
N ALA A 52 -25.50 -46.44 3.73
CA ALA A 52 -26.23 -47.05 2.61
C ALA A 52 -25.40 -48.09 1.85
N ALA A 53 -24.10 -47.81 1.64
CA ALA A 53 -23.18 -48.75 1.00
C ALA A 53 -22.98 -50.01 1.86
N VAL A 54 -22.82 -49.87 3.18
CA VAL A 54 -22.70 -51.00 4.11
C VAL A 54 -23.97 -51.86 4.12
N ALA A 55 -25.15 -51.23 4.14
CA ALA A 55 -26.42 -51.98 4.06
C ALA A 55 -26.54 -52.78 2.76
N LYS A 56 -26.13 -52.19 1.62
CA LYS A 56 -26.14 -52.86 0.32
C LYS A 56 -25.15 -54.02 0.26
N LEU A 57 -23.98 -53.89 0.87
CA LEU A 57 -23.00 -54.98 0.97
C LEU A 57 -23.52 -56.14 1.84
N GLN A 58 -24.24 -55.84 2.92
CA GLN A 58 -24.88 -56.87 3.75
C GLN A 58 -25.94 -57.65 2.96
N GLU A 59 -26.77 -56.96 2.16
CA GLU A 59 -27.79 -57.60 1.30
C GLU A 59 -27.16 -58.54 0.26
N VAL A 60 -26.10 -58.09 -0.43
CA VAL A 60 -25.36 -58.93 -1.39
C VAL A 60 -24.71 -60.13 -0.68
N SER A 61 -24.13 -59.95 0.50
CA SER A 61 -23.53 -61.05 1.27
C SER A 61 -24.57 -62.11 1.68
N GLN A 62 -25.79 -61.69 2.00
CA GLN A 62 -26.88 -62.58 2.40
C GLN A 62 -27.45 -63.36 1.21
N GLN A 63 -27.46 -62.77 0.00
CA GLN A 63 -27.80 -63.46 -1.25
C GLN A 63 -26.76 -64.53 -1.61
N VAL A 64 -25.46 -64.24 -1.44
CA VAL A 64 -24.39 -65.21 -1.72
C VAL A 64 -24.43 -66.38 -0.73
N ALA A 65 -24.66 -66.12 0.56
CA ALA A 65 -24.80 -67.16 1.58
C ALA A 65 -26.01 -68.08 1.33
N SER A 66 -27.07 -67.59 0.69
CA SER A 66 -28.28 -68.35 0.37
C SER A 66 -28.18 -69.16 -0.94
N GLY A 67 -27.17 -68.89 -1.78
CA GLY A 67 -26.98 -69.53 -3.10
C GLY A 67 -25.96 -70.68 -3.14
N ALA A 68 -25.28 -70.99 -2.04
CA ALA A 68 -24.11 -71.89 -2.02
C ALA A 68 -24.41 -73.41 -1.98
N THR A 69 -25.65 -73.86 -2.21
CA THR A 69 -26.03 -75.28 -1.96
C THR A 69 -25.92 -76.21 -3.18
N HIS A 70 -25.44 -75.79 -4.36
CA HIS A 70 -25.41 -76.66 -5.55
C HIS A 70 -24.01 -76.76 -6.18
N ALA A 71 -23.27 -77.79 -5.78
CA ALA A 71 -22.05 -78.24 -6.46
C ALA A 71 -22.36 -79.51 -7.30
N PRO A 72 -22.11 -79.52 -8.63
CA PRO A 72 -22.25 -80.73 -9.43
C PRO A 72 -20.94 -81.55 -9.43
N SER A 73 -21.09 -82.87 -9.30
CA SER A 73 -20.01 -83.87 -9.33
C SER A 73 -19.60 -84.16 -10.78
N ALA A 74 -18.31 -84.11 -11.11
CA ALA A 74 -17.78 -84.22 -12.47
C ALA A 74 -17.17 -85.61 -12.79
N SER A 75 -17.22 -85.98 -14.07
CA SER A 75 -16.72 -87.24 -14.66
C SER A 75 -15.63 -86.92 -15.71
N PRO A 76 -14.52 -87.67 -15.78
CA PRO A 76 -13.23 -87.18 -16.33
C PRO A 76 -13.09 -87.17 -17.87
N GLY A 77 -14.18 -87.33 -18.63
CA GLY A 77 -14.16 -87.33 -20.10
C GLY A 77 -14.73 -86.07 -20.77
N GLY A 78 -15.55 -85.29 -20.05
CA GLY A 78 -16.16 -84.04 -20.55
C GLY A 78 -15.31 -82.79 -20.32
N ASP A 79 -14.22 -82.91 -19.55
CA ASP A 79 -13.49 -81.76 -19.01
C ASP A 79 -12.77 -80.95 -20.11
N ALA A 80 -12.23 -81.59 -21.15
CA ALA A 80 -11.53 -80.87 -22.23
C ALA A 80 -12.47 -79.99 -23.07
N GLU A 81 -13.65 -80.49 -23.42
CA GLU A 81 -14.67 -79.72 -24.15
C GLU A 81 -15.23 -78.60 -23.28
N VAL A 82 -15.47 -78.87 -21.99
CA VAL A 82 -15.92 -77.86 -21.02
C VAL A 82 -14.86 -76.76 -20.82
N ILE A 83 -13.58 -77.12 -20.70
CA ILE A 83 -12.47 -76.16 -20.61
C ILE A 83 -12.42 -75.27 -21.85
N SER A 84 -12.48 -75.85 -23.05
CA SER A 84 -12.43 -75.08 -24.31
C SER A 84 -13.61 -74.11 -24.46
N ARG A 85 -14.83 -74.55 -24.11
CA ARG A 85 -16.03 -73.70 -24.13
C ARG A 85 -15.95 -72.59 -23.07
N THR A 86 -15.37 -72.89 -21.91
CA THR A 86 -15.18 -71.90 -20.83
C THR A 86 -14.11 -70.87 -21.20
N LEU A 87 -13.01 -71.28 -21.82
CA LEU A 87 -11.98 -70.35 -22.33
C LEU A 87 -12.52 -69.44 -23.43
N LEU A 88 -13.31 -69.97 -24.37
CA LEU A 88 -13.95 -69.15 -25.40
C LEU A 88 -14.96 -68.17 -24.82
N LEU A 89 -15.73 -68.58 -23.80
CA LEU A 89 -16.62 -67.67 -23.08
C LEU A 89 -15.81 -66.60 -22.35
N ALA A 90 -14.75 -66.97 -21.63
CA ALA A 90 -13.90 -66.04 -20.92
C ALA A 90 -13.22 -65.04 -21.88
N GLN A 91 -12.73 -65.50 -23.02
CA GLN A 91 -12.15 -64.66 -24.06
C GLN A 91 -13.19 -63.68 -24.62
N ARG A 92 -14.39 -64.17 -24.95
CA ARG A 92 -15.48 -63.31 -25.43
C ARG A 92 -15.89 -62.27 -24.39
N THR A 93 -15.93 -62.65 -23.11
CA THR A 93 -16.22 -61.72 -22.02
C THR A 93 -15.08 -60.70 -21.86
N ALA A 94 -13.82 -61.12 -21.97
CA ALA A 94 -12.68 -60.21 -21.95
C ALA A 94 -12.75 -59.21 -23.11
N ASP A 95 -12.98 -59.68 -24.34
CA ASP A 95 -13.11 -58.82 -25.52
C ASP A 95 -14.29 -57.82 -25.38
N ALA A 96 -15.42 -58.28 -24.84
CA ALA A 96 -16.56 -57.41 -24.53
C ALA A 96 -16.19 -56.34 -23.49
N THR A 97 -15.52 -56.71 -22.38
CA THR A 97 -15.09 -55.75 -21.37
C THR A 97 -14.06 -54.75 -21.90
N VAL A 98 -13.19 -55.16 -22.82
CA VAL A 98 -12.23 -54.25 -23.47
C VAL A 98 -12.95 -53.28 -24.41
N ALA A 99 -13.95 -53.76 -25.16
CA ALA A 99 -14.77 -52.90 -26.00
C ALA A 99 -15.54 -51.87 -25.17
N ASP A 100 -16.19 -52.30 -24.09
CA ASP A 100 -16.93 -51.42 -23.19
C ASP A 100 -16.01 -50.37 -22.53
N ALA A 101 -14.85 -50.79 -22.02
CA ALA A 101 -13.87 -49.87 -21.43
C ALA A 101 -13.34 -48.85 -22.44
N ARG A 102 -13.21 -49.21 -23.73
CA ARG A 102 -12.81 -48.28 -24.78
C ARG A 102 -13.91 -47.25 -25.05
N VAL A 103 -15.16 -47.66 -25.14
CA VAL A 103 -16.30 -46.75 -25.32
C VAL A 103 -16.43 -45.80 -24.13
N GLU A 104 -16.28 -46.31 -22.91
CA GLU A 104 -16.27 -45.49 -21.70
C GLU A 104 -15.12 -44.49 -21.68
N ALA A 105 -13.91 -44.92 -22.04
CA ALA A 105 -12.74 -44.04 -22.13
C ALA A 105 -12.93 -42.93 -23.19
N GLU A 106 -13.46 -43.28 -24.36
CA GLU A 106 -13.77 -42.30 -25.42
C GLU A 106 -14.82 -41.28 -24.96
N SER A 107 -15.87 -41.74 -24.29
CA SER A 107 -16.90 -40.89 -23.68
C SER A 107 -16.32 -39.96 -22.62
N LEU A 108 -15.46 -40.48 -21.73
CA LEU A 108 -14.81 -39.67 -20.70
C LEU A 108 -13.88 -38.61 -21.30
N LEU A 109 -13.13 -38.97 -22.35
CA LEU A 109 -12.29 -38.02 -23.07
C LEU A 109 -13.09 -36.94 -23.80
N ALA A 110 -14.25 -37.28 -24.38
CA ALA A 110 -15.14 -36.30 -24.99
C ALA A 110 -15.67 -35.32 -23.94
N ASN A 111 -16.19 -35.83 -22.82
CA ASN A 111 -16.69 -35.01 -21.72
C ASN A 111 -15.60 -34.10 -21.13
N ALA A 112 -14.38 -34.62 -20.94
CA ALA A 112 -13.25 -33.83 -20.44
C ALA A 112 -12.85 -32.72 -21.41
N ARG A 113 -12.90 -32.95 -22.72
CA ARG A 113 -12.63 -31.93 -23.74
C ARG A 113 -13.70 -30.84 -23.76
N ASP A 114 -14.97 -31.23 -23.68
CA ASP A 114 -16.07 -30.27 -23.62
C ASP A 114 -15.97 -29.40 -22.37
N GLU A 115 -15.67 -30.00 -21.23
CA GLU A 115 -15.53 -29.26 -19.97
C GLU A 115 -14.31 -28.34 -19.98
N ALA A 116 -13.18 -28.81 -20.51
CA ALA A 116 -12.01 -27.96 -20.72
C ALA A 116 -12.34 -26.77 -21.64
N GLY A 117 -13.13 -27.00 -22.71
CA GLY A 117 -13.63 -25.94 -23.59
C GLY A 117 -14.46 -24.91 -22.83
N ARG A 118 -15.44 -25.34 -22.03
CA ARG A 118 -16.29 -24.45 -21.21
C ARG A 118 -15.46 -23.63 -20.22
N VAL A 119 -14.50 -24.26 -19.55
CA VAL A 119 -13.61 -23.58 -18.59
C VAL A 119 -12.76 -22.52 -19.30
N LEU A 120 -12.20 -22.83 -20.48
CA LEU A 120 -11.41 -21.88 -21.26
C LEU A 120 -12.26 -20.70 -21.75
N ASP A 121 -13.47 -20.94 -22.25
CA ASP A 121 -14.34 -19.87 -22.74
C ASP A 121 -14.85 -18.99 -21.60
N SER A 122 -15.15 -19.59 -20.44
CA SER A 122 -15.46 -18.86 -19.21
C SER A 122 -14.26 -18.00 -18.77
N ALA A 123 -13.06 -18.57 -18.71
CA ALA A 123 -11.84 -17.86 -18.35
C ALA A 123 -11.54 -16.70 -19.30
N ARG A 124 -11.70 -16.90 -20.62
CA ARG A 124 -11.56 -15.85 -21.64
C ARG A 124 -12.57 -14.73 -21.44
N THR A 125 -13.83 -15.07 -21.15
CA THR A 125 -14.89 -14.09 -20.91
C THR A 125 -14.62 -13.28 -19.63
N MET A 126 -14.17 -13.94 -18.55
CA MET A 126 -13.79 -13.26 -17.31
C MET A 126 -12.58 -12.36 -17.50
N ALA A 127 -11.56 -12.81 -18.24
CA ALA A 127 -10.38 -12.02 -18.55
C ALA A 127 -10.73 -10.79 -19.40
N ALA A 128 -11.59 -10.94 -20.41
CA ALA A 128 -12.05 -9.82 -21.24
C ALA A 128 -12.78 -8.77 -20.39
N LYS A 129 -13.70 -9.20 -19.52
CA LYS A 129 -14.40 -8.30 -18.59
C LYS A 129 -13.44 -7.59 -17.63
N ALA A 130 -12.51 -8.31 -17.03
CA ALA A 130 -11.52 -7.73 -16.12
C ALA A 130 -10.66 -6.66 -16.82
N VAL A 131 -10.28 -6.87 -18.08
CA VAL A 131 -9.54 -5.88 -18.87
C VAL A 131 -10.40 -4.66 -19.19
N ASP A 132 -11.67 -4.85 -19.54
CA ASP A 132 -12.59 -3.74 -19.83
C ASP A 132 -12.91 -2.91 -18.58
N ASP A 133 -13.13 -3.57 -17.44
CA ASP A 133 -13.34 -2.93 -16.15
C ASP A 133 -12.09 -2.12 -15.74
N ALA A 134 -10.89 -2.72 -15.84
CA ALA A 134 -9.63 -2.02 -15.57
C ALA A 134 -9.42 -0.80 -16.49
N ARG A 135 -9.80 -0.91 -17.76
CA ARG A 135 -9.73 0.21 -18.71
C ARG A 135 -10.73 1.32 -18.37
N TYR A 136 -11.92 0.95 -17.92
CA TYR A 136 -12.93 1.91 -17.49
C TYR A 136 -12.48 2.66 -16.22
N GLU A 137 -11.99 1.92 -15.23
CA GLU A 137 -11.45 2.50 -13.99
C GLU A 137 -10.24 3.41 -14.26
N ALA A 138 -9.32 3.00 -15.14
CA ALA A 138 -8.17 3.81 -15.53
C ALA A 138 -8.60 5.13 -16.19
N ARG A 139 -9.58 5.11 -17.10
CA ARG A 139 -10.12 6.32 -17.72
C ARG A 139 -10.76 7.24 -16.69
N ARG A 140 -11.58 6.67 -15.80
CA ARG A 140 -12.22 7.43 -14.72
C ARG A 140 -11.19 8.08 -13.80
N ALA A 141 -10.17 7.34 -13.38
CA ALA A 141 -9.11 7.87 -12.53
C ALA A 141 -8.35 9.04 -13.19
N VAL A 142 -8.07 8.93 -14.50
CA VAL A 142 -7.47 10.01 -15.28
C VAL A 142 -8.39 11.22 -15.33
N ASP A 143 -9.68 11.04 -15.62
CA ASP A 143 -10.63 12.15 -15.69
C ASP A 143 -10.82 12.84 -14.32
N ASP A 144 -10.88 12.07 -13.24
CA ASP A 144 -10.95 12.60 -11.87
C ASP A 144 -9.70 13.42 -11.53
N GLU A 145 -8.52 12.94 -11.90
CA GLU A 145 -7.26 13.67 -11.66
C GLU A 145 -7.15 14.93 -12.52
N ARG A 146 -7.62 14.87 -13.78
CA ARG A 146 -7.71 16.05 -14.64
C ARG A 146 -8.61 17.12 -14.05
N VAL A 147 -9.78 16.75 -13.55
CA VAL A 147 -10.72 17.68 -12.91
C VAL A 147 -10.10 18.31 -11.66
N LYS A 148 -9.38 17.53 -10.84
CA LYS A 148 -8.64 18.08 -9.69
C LYS A 148 -7.57 19.08 -10.10
N ALA A 149 -6.74 18.73 -11.09
CA ALA A 149 -5.71 19.61 -11.61
C ALA A 149 -6.30 20.91 -12.18
N GLU A 150 -7.40 20.82 -12.92
CA GLU A 150 -8.14 21.99 -13.42
C GLU A 150 -8.64 22.87 -12.27
N ASN A 151 -9.23 22.28 -11.23
CA ASN A 151 -9.69 23.02 -10.05
C ASN A 151 -8.54 23.70 -9.30
N GLU A 152 -7.38 23.04 -9.16
CA GLU A 152 -6.19 23.62 -8.55
C GLU A 152 -5.66 24.81 -9.37
N VAL A 153 -5.61 24.68 -10.70
CA VAL A 153 -5.23 25.79 -11.58
C VAL A 153 -6.19 26.97 -11.41
N GLN A 154 -7.51 26.72 -11.35
CA GLN A 154 -8.48 27.79 -11.11
C GLN A 154 -8.30 28.46 -9.75
N ALA A 155 -8.01 27.69 -8.70
CA ALA A 155 -7.72 28.23 -7.37
C ALA A 155 -6.44 29.08 -7.36
N LEU A 156 -5.39 28.64 -8.07
CA LEU A 156 -4.15 29.40 -8.21
C LEU A 156 -4.34 30.69 -9.01
N LEU A 157 -5.13 30.66 -10.09
CA LEU A 157 -5.49 31.85 -10.86
C LEU A 157 -6.28 32.84 -10.01
N ALA A 158 -7.30 32.38 -9.27
CA ALA A 158 -8.05 33.24 -8.37
C ALA A 158 -7.16 33.87 -7.29
N ARG A 159 -6.21 33.12 -6.74
CA ARG A 159 -5.24 33.63 -5.77
C ARG A 159 -4.27 34.64 -6.39
N ARG A 160 -3.83 34.39 -7.63
CA ARG A 160 -2.99 35.34 -8.39
C ARG A 160 -3.73 36.65 -8.59
N ASP A 161 -4.98 36.61 -9.03
CA ASP A 161 -5.77 37.81 -9.30
C ASP A 161 -6.04 38.60 -8.01
N PHE A 162 -6.28 37.90 -6.90
CA PHE A 162 -6.37 38.53 -5.58
C PHE A 162 -5.08 39.26 -5.18
N LEU A 163 -3.92 38.62 -5.36
CA LEU A 163 -2.62 39.23 -5.04
C LEU A 163 -2.29 40.41 -5.95
N LEU A 164 -2.67 40.35 -7.23
CA LEU A 164 -2.52 41.50 -8.14
C LEU A 164 -3.38 42.69 -7.69
N ALA A 165 -4.63 42.43 -7.30
CA ALA A 165 -5.49 43.48 -6.75
C ALA A 165 -4.93 44.08 -5.45
N ASP A 166 -4.29 43.27 -4.59
CA ASP A 166 -3.64 43.76 -3.37
C ASP A 166 -2.41 44.63 -3.67
N VAL A 167 -1.60 44.23 -4.66
CA VAL A 167 -0.47 45.06 -5.14
C VAL A 167 -0.99 46.40 -5.67
N ASP A 168 -2.03 46.39 -6.52
CA ASP A 168 -2.65 47.62 -7.03
C ASP A 168 -3.15 48.52 -5.89
N HIS A 169 -3.75 47.92 -4.84
CA HIS A 169 -4.20 48.66 -3.66
C HIS A 169 -3.04 49.29 -2.88
N LEU A 170 -1.96 48.53 -2.66
CA LEU A 170 -0.75 49.03 -1.98
C LEU A 170 -0.07 50.13 -2.79
N GLU A 171 -0.01 50.02 -4.12
CA GLU A 171 0.54 51.05 -4.99
C GLU A 171 -0.26 52.35 -4.90
N GLN A 172 -1.60 52.26 -4.96
CA GLN A 172 -2.48 53.41 -4.77
C GLN A 172 -2.31 54.04 -3.39
N TYR A 173 -2.23 53.21 -2.34
CA TYR A 173 -1.98 53.68 -0.98
C TYR A 173 -0.64 54.43 -0.89
N LEU A 174 0.44 53.88 -1.44
CA LEU A 174 1.75 54.53 -1.44
C LEU A 174 1.76 55.82 -2.26
N GLN A 175 1.05 55.89 -3.38
CA GLN A 175 0.88 57.12 -4.16
C GLN A 175 0.17 58.19 -3.31
N ALA A 176 -0.96 57.85 -2.68
CA ALA A 176 -1.70 58.77 -1.81
C ALA A 176 -0.86 59.26 -0.61
N GLN A 177 -0.06 58.37 0.02
CA GLN A 177 0.85 58.78 1.10
C GLN A 177 1.94 59.73 0.61
N ARG A 178 2.51 59.49 -0.58
CA ARG A 178 3.51 60.39 -1.18
C ARG A 178 2.92 61.75 -1.50
N GLU A 179 1.70 61.81 -2.05
CA GLU A 179 0.99 63.06 -2.30
C GLU A 179 0.75 63.83 -0.99
N ARG A 180 0.24 63.15 0.04
CA ARG A 180 0.04 63.76 1.36
C ARG A 180 1.32 64.33 1.97
N LEU A 181 2.46 63.64 1.82
CA LEU A 181 3.76 64.14 2.27
C LEU A 181 4.22 65.36 1.46
N ARG A 182 3.98 65.38 0.15
CA ARG A 182 4.28 66.56 -0.70
C ARG A 182 3.43 67.75 -0.29
N ASP A 183 2.13 67.54 -0.08
CA ASP A 183 1.22 68.61 0.35
C ASP A 183 1.62 69.16 1.72
N ALA A 184 1.97 68.28 2.67
CA ALA A 184 2.48 68.69 3.98
C ALA A 184 3.79 69.50 3.85
N ALA A 185 4.71 69.08 2.99
CA ALA A 185 5.95 69.80 2.73
C ALA A 185 5.70 71.19 2.11
N VAL A 186 4.77 71.29 1.16
CA VAL A 186 4.34 72.58 0.56
C VAL A 186 3.72 73.48 1.62
N GLN A 187 2.81 72.97 2.46
CA GLN A 187 2.21 73.73 3.55
C GLN A 187 3.25 74.26 4.55
N ILE A 188 4.23 73.43 4.93
CA ILE A 188 5.33 73.86 5.80
C ILE A 188 6.14 74.96 5.11
N HIS A 189 6.45 74.81 3.82
CA HIS A 189 7.19 75.81 3.06
C HIS A 189 6.43 77.15 2.97
N GLU A 190 5.13 77.12 2.66
CA GLU A 190 4.28 78.31 2.64
C GLU A 190 4.22 79.00 4.01
N LEU A 191 4.14 78.24 5.10
CA LEU A 191 4.19 78.80 6.47
C LEU A 191 5.51 79.51 6.75
N VAL A 192 6.64 78.98 6.27
CA VAL A 192 7.96 79.61 6.41
C VAL A 192 8.03 80.94 5.62
N GLU A 193 7.52 80.98 4.39
CA GLU A 193 7.55 82.16 3.52
C GLU A 193 6.54 83.24 3.93
N ARG A 194 5.41 82.88 4.55
CA ARG A 194 4.35 83.81 4.99
C ARG A 194 4.83 84.78 6.09
N VAL A 195 5.86 84.42 6.86
CA VAL A 195 6.40 85.25 7.97
C VAL A 195 7.41 86.26 7.39
N PRO A 196 7.09 87.58 7.31
CA PRO A 196 8.00 88.55 6.72
C PRO A 196 9.22 88.74 7.64
N GLY A 197 10.36 88.21 7.22
CA GLY A 197 11.61 88.07 8.02
C GLY A 197 12.09 86.63 8.23
N GLY A 198 11.35 85.62 7.76
CA GLY A 198 11.58 84.20 7.98
C GLY A 198 11.17 83.72 9.38
N LEU A 199 11.42 82.45 9.73
CA LEU A 199 11.69 82.05 11.12
C LEU A 199 13.04 82.69 11.53
N GLY A 200 13.14 84.01 11.49
CA GLY A 200 14.38 84.75 11.71
C GLY A 200 15.05 84.28 13.00
N ASP A 201 16.40 84.24 13.02
CA ASP A 201 17.26 83.73 14.10
C ASP A 201 16.47 83.39 15.38
N MET A 202 15.85 82.20 15.39
CA MET A 202 15.12 81.78 16.57
C MET A 202 16.14 81.67 17.69
N ARG A 203 16.09 82.63 18.62
CA ARG A 203 16.95 82.65 19.80
C ARG A 203 16.85 81.26 20.41
N ARG A 204 17.96 80.52 20.40
CA ARG A 204 18.03 79.16 20.96
C ARG A 204 17.31 79.19 22.30
N PRO A 205 16.32 78.32 22.54
CA PRO A 205 15.71 78.20 23.86
C PRO A 205 16.86 78.07 24.84
N LEU A 206 16.96 79.00 25.78
CA LEU A 206 17.94 78.88 26.85
C LEU A 206 17.45 77.69 27.68
N LEU A 207 17.89 76.49 27.32
CA LEU A 207 17.86 75.35 28.21
C LEU A 207 18.70 75.79 29.40
N SER A 208 18.03 76.14 30.49
CA SER A 208 18.63 76.68 31.73
C SER A 208 19.58 75.70 32.43
N ALA A 209 20.07 74.66 31.73
CA ALA A 209 20.81 73.54 32.29
C ALA A 209 21.97 73.03 31.40
N SER A 210 22.42 73.77 30.38
CA SER A 210 23.62 73.37 29.62
C SER A 210 24.51 74.55 29.23
N ALA A 211 24.87 75.35 30.23
CA ALA A 211 25.97 76.30 30.16
C ALA A 211 26.98 76.00 31.28
N ASP A 212 27.68 74.87 31.17
CA ASP A 212 28.98 74.74 31.81
C ASP A 212 30.04 75.20 30.80
N PRO A 213 30.85 76.23 31.10
CA PRO A 213 31.94 76.62 30.23
C PRO A 213 33.02 75.55 30.29
N LEU A 214 33.17 74.79 29.20
CA LEU A 214 34.35 73.94 29.02
C LEU A 214 35.59 74.86 28.94
N PRO A 215 36.61 74.68 29.80
CA PRO A 215 37.83 75.46 29.70
C PRO A 215 38.56 75.09 28.40
N ALA A 216 38.93 76.13 27.66
CA ALA A 216 39.82 76.03 26.52
C ALA A 216 41.16 75.40 26.94
N SER A 217 41.35 74.13 26.59
CA SER A 217 42.67 73.53 26.48
C SER A 217 42.71 72.66 25.22
N MET A 218 42.92 73.30 24.09
CA MET A 218 43.67 72.64 23.03
C MET A 218 45.15 72.84 23.33
N SER A 219 45.80 71.79 23.83
CA SER A 219 47.22 71.59 23.57
C SER A 219 47.35 70.33 22.74
N ALA A 220 47.90 70.51 21.55
CA ALA A 220 48.06 69.50 20.54
C ALA A 220 49.25 68.57 20.83
N LEU A 221 49.20 67.39 20.17
CA LEU A 221 50.26 66.45 19.74
C LEU A 221 50.24 65.07 20.44
N PRO A 222 50.67 63.97 19.77
CA PRO A 222 50.82 63.63 18.34
C PRO A 222 50.06 62.31 17.96
N PRO A 223 50.10 61.81 16.70
CA PRO A 223 49.38 60.61 16.31
C PRO A 223 50.26 59.37 16.48
N ASP A 224 49.98 58.53 17.46
CA ASP A 224 50.08 57.07 17.32
C ASP A 224 49.48 56.37 18.54
N GLN A 225 49.00 55.14 18.31
CA GLN A 225 48.47 54.16 19.27
C GLN A 225 46.95 54.18 19.50
N ALA A 226 46.27 53.42 18.64
CA ALA A 226 45.07 52.70 19.02
C ALA A 226 45.43 51.53 19.97
N PRO A 227 44.64 51.31 21.02
CA PRO A 227 44.19 49.95 21.28
C PRO A 227 42.67 49.86 21.48
N THR A 228 42.12 48.85 20.83
CA THR A 228 40.80 48.23 20.97
C THR A 228 40.30 48.19 22.41
N GLY A 229 39.17 48.86 22.66
CA GLY A 229 38.42 48.82 23.92
C GLY A 229 37.22 47.89 23.81
N GLU A 230 37.38 46.74 24.44
CA GLU A 230 36.38 45.75 24.83
C GLU A 230 35.29 46.41 25.71
N ILE A 231 34.02 46.34 25.29
CA ILE A 231 32.90 46.80 26.14
C ILE A 231 32.41 45.62 26.97
N ALA A 232 32.80 45.61 28.24
CA ALA A 232 32.20 44.77 29.27
C ALA A 232 30.78 45.25 29.58
N VAL A 233 29.80 44.36 29.43
CA VAL A 233 28.41 44.57 29.85
C VAL A 233 28.26 44.10 31.30
N PRO A 234 27.67 44.88 32.23
CA PRO A 234 27.52 44.47 33.61
C PRO A 234 26.43 43.40 33.75
N SER A 235 26.82 42.30 34.39
CA SER A 235 25.97 41.19 34.79
C SER A 235 25.07 41.63 35.96
N GLY A 236 23.76 41.65 35.72
CA GLY A 236 22.72 41.82 36.72
C GLY A 236 21.67 40.74 36.53
N ALA A 237 21.78 39.66 37.32
CA ALA A 237 20.85 38.54 37.31
C ALA A 237 19.51 38.94 37.93
N SER A 238 18.43 38.77 37.17
CA SER A 238 17.10 38.53 37.73
C SER A 238 16.42 37.41 36.94
N SER A 239 16.05 36.39 37.70
CA SER A 239 15.43 35.15 37.27
C SER A 239 14.05 35.40 36.66
N VAL A 240 13.81 34.87 35.46
CA VAL A 240 12.47 34.62 34.92
C VAL A 240 12.51 33.21 34.35
N ASP A 241 12.29 32.26 35.26
CA ASP A 241 11.80 30.94 34.90
C ASP A 241 10.27 31.05 34.86
N ASP A 242 9.64 30.35 33.91
CA ASP A 242 8.19 30.26 33.63
C ASP A 242 7.63 31.15 32.49
N LEU A 243 7.87 30.72 31.24
CA LEU A 243 6.97 30.93 30.09
C LEU A 243 7.16 29.77 29.08
N PRO A 244 6.08 29.13 28.55
CA PRO A 244 6.23 27.99 27.64
C PRO A 244 6.77 28.40 26.26
N PRO A 245 7.56 27.54 25.59
CA PRO A 245 8.14 27.87 24.28
C PRO A 245 7.08 27.85 23.15
N PRO A 246 7.22 28.69 22.11
CA PRO A 246 6.35 28.61 20.92
C PRO A 246 6.63 27.34 20.11
N PRO A 247 5.65 26.84 19.33
CA PRO A 247 5.82 25.62 18.56
C PRO A 247 6.89 25.79 17.47
N ARG A 248 7.94 24.98 17.55
CA ARG A 248 8.93 24.83 16.47
C ARG A 248 8.28 24.08 15.32
N VAL A 249 8.09 24.76 14.19
CA VAL A 249 7.81 24.09 12.91
C VAL A 249 9.06 23.30 12.54
N SER A 250 8.92 21.97 12.54
CA SER A 250 9.95 21.03 12.11
C SER A 250 10.18 21.22 10.61
N PHE A 251 11.26 21.90 10.23
CA PHE A 251 11.81 21.75 8.89
C PHE A 251 12.46 20.38 8.84
N ALA A 252 11.82 19.47 8.09
CA ALA A 252 12.39 18.18 7.77
C ALA A 252 13.75 18.41 7.07
N GLU A 253 14.75 17.78 7.68
CA GLU A 253 16.13 17.67 7.26
C GLU A 253 16.23 17.18 5.82
N ALA A 254 16.85 17.99 4.95
CA ALA A 254 17.19 17.57 3.61
C ALA A 254 18.26 16.47 3.69
N PRO A 255 18.08 15.29 3.05
CA PRO A 255 19.15 14.32 2.99
C PRO A 255 20.31 14.90 2.17
N THR A 256 21.49 14.93 2.80
CA THR A 256 22.74 15.26 2.12
C THR A 256 23.02 14.15 1.11
N GLY A 257 22.69 14.40 -0.15
CA GLY A 257 22.93 13.51 -1.27
C GLY A 257 24.40 13.46 -1.63
N GLU A 258 24.98 12.30 -1.43
CA GLU A 258 26.28 11.86 -1.91
C GLU A 258 26.38 12.05 -3.44
N ILE A 259 27.48 12.65 -3.92
CA ILE A 259 27.72 12.95 -5.34
C ILE A 259 27.86 11.61 -6.11
N PRO A 260 26.97 11.27 -7.06
CA PRO A 260 27.12 10.04 -7.84
C PRO A 260 28.13 10.23 -8.98
N ARG A 261 28.94 9.19 -9.21
CA ARG A 261 29.85 9.04 -10.36
C ARG A 261 29.05 8.99 -11.68
N PRO A 262 29.62 9.43 -12.80
CA PRO A 262 28.85 9.80 -13.99
C PRO A 262 28.53 8.65 -14.96
N ASP A 263 28.02 7.49 -14.52
CA ASP A 263 27.73 6.38 -15.46
C ASP A 263 26.46 5.53 -15.17
N THR A 264 25.46 6.05 -14.46
CA THR A 264 24.14 5.39 -14.39
C THR A 264 23.00 6.38 -14.60
N PRO A 265 22.11 6.20 -15.60
CA PRO A 265 20.98 7.10 -15.78
C PRO A 265 19.95 6.92 -14.66
N ALA A 266 19.52 8.04 -14.09
CA ALA A 266 18.49 8.09 -13.05
C ALA A 266 17.12 7.57 -13.57
N PRO A 267 16.26 7.01 -12.71
CA PRO A 267 14.97 6.41 -13.11
C PRO A 267 14.02 7.39 -13.81
N ALA A 268 14.16 8.70 -13.58
CA ALA A 268 13.40 9.73 -14.28
C ALA A 268 13.72 9.82 -15.79
N ALA A 269 14.93 9.46 -16.21
CA ALA A 269 15.34 9.48 -17.61
C ALA A 269 14.71 8.32 -18.42
N ILE A 270 14.46 7.18 -17.77
CA ILE A 270 13.83 6.00 -18.40
C ILE A 270 12.35 6.26 -18.67
N SER A 271 11.64 6.88 -17.71
CA SER A 271 10.23 7.27 -17.89
C SER A 271 10.05 8.35 -18.95
N ALA A 272 10.98 9.30 -19.07
CA ALA A 272 10.94 10.32 -20.11
C ALA A 272 11.21 9.76 -21.52
N LEU A 273 12.07 8.74 -21.64
CA LEU A 273 12.42 8.13 -22.93
C LEU A 273 11.32 7.16 -23.43
N ALA A 274 10.66 6.44 -22.51
CA ALA A 274 9.51 5.57 -22.81
C ALA A 274 8.27 6.33 -23.31
N MET A 275 8.17 7.63 -23.00
CA MET A 275 7.08 8.51 -23.48
C MET A 275 7.46 9.36 -24.70
N SER A 276 8.66 9.17 -25.26
CA SER A 276 9.11 9.91 -26.47
C SER A 276 8.54 9.28 -27.75
N ALA A 277 8.24 10.10 -28.76
CA ALA A 277 7.59 9.69 -30.02
C ALA A 277 8.54 8.99 -31.04
N ASP A 278 9.73 8.58 -30.60
CA ASP A 278 10.77 7.97 -31.44
C ASP A 278 10.79 6.43 -31.26
N PRO A 279 10.42 5.64 -32.27
CA PRO A 279 10.25 4.19 -32.14
C PRO A 279 11.55 3.44 -31.82
N ASP A 280 12.69 3.92 -32.29
CA ASP A 280 13.99 3.27 -32.04
C ASP A 280 14.46 3.45 -30.59
N ALA A 281 14.04 4.53 -29.93
CA ALA A 281 14.32 4.78 -28.51
C ALA A 281 13.48 3.87 -27.59
N GLN A 282 12.25 3.56 -27.98
CA GLN A 282 11.37 2.66 -27.23
C GLN A 282 11.88 1.21 -27.28
N ASP A 283 12.29 0.74 -28.46
CA ASP A 283 12.85 -0.62 -28.64
C ASP A 283 14.13 -0.85 -27.82
N HIS A 284 14.96 0.19 -27.66
CA HIS A 284 16.16 0.11 -26.83
C HIS A 284 15.82 -0.01 -25.33
N VAL A 285 14.78 0.67 -24.86
CA VAL A 285 14.29 0.58 -23.47
C VAL A 285 13.71 -0.82 -23.20
N TRP A 286 12.95 -1.37 -24.14
CA TRP A 286 12.39 -2.72 -24.02
C TRP A 286 13.48 -3.80 -23.99
N ARG A 287 14.56 -3.67 -24.78
CA ARG A 287 15.70 -4.62 -24.72
C ARG A 287 16.46 -4.56 -23.40
N MET A 288 16.68 -3.37 -22.84
CA MET A 288 17.36 -3.25 -21.54
C MET A 288 16.53 -3.85 -20.39
N LEU A 289 15.20 -3.70 -20.43
CA LEU A 289 14.31 -4.27 -19.42
C LEU A 289 14.27 -5.81 -19.51
N ASP A 290 14.26 -6.38 -20.72
CA ASP A 290 14.34 -7.83 -20.91
C ASP A 290 15.68 -8.41 -20.41
N GLU A 291 16.77 -7.67 -20.60
CA GLU A 291 18.10 -8.08 -20.15
C GLU A 291 18.25 -7.98 -18.61
N GLU A 292 17.62 -6.99 -17.97
CA GLU A 292 17.57 -6.86 -16.51
C GLU A 292 16.69 -7.95 -15.86
N VAL A 293 15.56 -8.31 -16.49
CA VAL A 293 14.70 -9.42 -16.04
C VAL A 293 15.41 -10.77 -16.20
N ALA A 294 16.17 -10.97 -17.27
CA ALA A 294 16.99 -12.16 -17.47
C ALA A 294 18.11 -12.28 -16.43
N GLN A 295 18.74 -11.17 -16.04
CA GLN A 295 19.77 -11.14 -14.99
C GLN A 295 19.19 -11.42 -13.61
N ARG A 296 18.04 -10.83 -13.25
CA ARG A 296 17.36 -11.11 -11.98
C ARG A 296 16.76 -12.52 -11.88
N GLY A 297 16.45 -13.15 -13.02
CA GLY A 297 15.96 -14.52 -13.08
C GLY A 297 17.03 -15.58 -12.75
N LEU A 298 18.32 -15.25 -12.91
CA LEU A 298 19.43 -16.17 -12.64
C LEU A 298 19.89 -16.17 -11.16
N ASP A 299 19.58 -15.11 -10.41
CA ASP A 299 19.97 -14.98 -9.00
C ASP A 299 18.99 -15.68 -8.03
N ASN A 300 17.79 -16.08 -8.49
CA ASN A 300 16.73 -16.61 -7.63
C ASN A 300 16.61 -18.15 -7.61
N THR A 301 17.66 -18.87 -8.04
CA THR A 301 17.74 -20.34 -7.94
C THR A 301 18.67 -20.80 -6.80
N GLY A 302 18.55 -20.17 -5.63
CA GLY A 302 19.29 -20.52 -4.41
C GLY A 302 18.37 -20.93 -3.27
N GLU A 303 18.45 -22.22 -2.90
CA GLU A 303 18.02 -22.84 -1.63
C GLU A 303 16.52 -22.89 -1.29
N ILE A 304 15.93 -24.05 -1.59
CA ILE A 304 14.77 -24.59 -0.87
C ILE A 304 15.25 -24.99 0.55
N PRO A 305 14.75 -24.39 1.65
CA PRO A 305 15.08 -24.89 2.98
C PRO A 305 14.40 -26.25 3.20
N ARG A 306 15.20 -27.25 3.60
CA ARG A 306 14.72 -28.58 4.02
C ARG A 306 13.80 -28.45 5.24
N PRO A 307 12.73 -29.26 5.35
CA PRO A 307 11.90 -29.26 6.56
C PRO A 307 12.72 -29.79 7.74
N ALA A 308 12.74 -29.01 8.83
CA ALA A 308 13.45 -29.31 10.06
C ALA A 308 12.96 -30.61 10.70
N GLU A 309 13.93 -31.38 11.18
CA GLU A 309 13.78 -32.61 11.98
C GLU A 309 12.79 -32.45 13.13
N ALA A 310 11.94 -33.47 13.26
CA ALA A 310 11.11 -33.69 14.44
C ALA A 310 12.00 -33.87 15.67
N VAL A 311 11.88 -32.96 16.63
CA VAL A 311 12.41 -33.12 17.98
C VAL A 311 11.49 -34.10 18.71
N GLU A 312 11.95 -35.34 18.88
CA GLU A 312 11.36 -36.31 19.81
C GLU A 312 11.45 -35.78 21.24
N PRO A 313 10.36 -35.84 22.05
CA PRO A 313 10.46 -35.60 23.48
C PRO A 313 10.99 -36.87 24.18
N ASN A 314 12.20 -36.76 24.74
CA ASN A 314 12.77 -37.77 25.63
C ASN A 314 11.93 -37.90 26.92
N PRO A 315 11.56 -39.11 27.38
CA PRO A 315 10.77 -39.29 28.60
C PRO A 315 11.69 -39.31 29.83
N PHE A 316 11.11 -38.98 31.00
CA PHE A 316 11.69 -38.98 32.36
C PHE A 316 12.39 -37.71 32.85
N HIS A 317 11.61 -36.82 33.48
CA HIS A 317 11.92 -36.42 34.86
C HIS A 317 10.63 -36.10 35.62
N ILE A 318 10.37 -36.95 36.61
CA ILE A 318 9.43 -36.71 37.70
C ILE A 318 10.23 -35.89 38.71
N ASP A 319 9.78 -34.69 39.03
CA ASP A 319 10.10 -34.08 40.31
C ASP A 319 8.79 -33.60 40.92
N ASP A 320 8.44 -34.28 42.01
CA ASP A 320 7.60 -33.79 43.08
C ASP A 320 8.13 -32.42 43.54
N GLU A 321 7.28 -31.40 43.63
CA GLU A 321 7.18 -30.68 44.90
C GLU A 321 5.86 -29.91 45.02
N GLU A 322 5.24 -30.25 46.13
CA GLU A 322 4.02 -29.81 46.76
C GLU A 322 4.17 -28.38 47.33
N VAL A 323 3.04 -27.78 47.75
CA VAL A 323 2.92 -26.67 48.71
C VAL A 323 3.15 -25.24 48.17
N GLN A 324 2.09 -24.53 47.75
CA GLN A 324 1.19 -23.71 48.60
C GLN A 324 0.25 -22.86 47.75
#